data_AF-A0A7L2WWX0-F1
#
_entry.id   AF-A0A7L2WWX0-F1
#
_cell.length_a   1.000
_cell.length_b   1.000
_cell.length_c   1.000
_cell.angle_alpha   90.00
_cell.angle_beta   90.00
_cell.angle_gamma   90.00
#
_symmetry.space_group_name_H-M   'P 1'
#
loop_
_entity.id
_entity.type
_entity.pdbx_description
1 polymer ?
#
loop_
_entity_poly.entity_id
_entity_poly.type
_entity_poly.pdbx_seq_one_letter_code
_entity_poly.pdbx_strand_id
1 'polypeptide(L)'
;EWDRWLLMGLIGTAVGMLSFLIHQIIDSLMELKWDLVENYLQVSKRNWTWSMGANVVIYLSTGQDGSIHMTWLCVLGSGLAMVVLSSGSVLFFCPGGSPSGLPEIIGYLNGTSIQHLFNIKTFLGTFVSCVLAVASGLFCGPEGPMIHLGALLGCGLSQLQLDTLGIHLPIFTRFQNSADKRSFITAGAGAGIASVFRAPIGGLLFMLEEVSSFWDIRLAWQTFFCCLMATFTMDLLSSSLFGFVYRGHFGFFEAEKRIIFWNLLDVNILAFVPTILLGMLGGLLGALFVSLNIKINKLRMQFFNSIPKLSLRKTSKLILLKFCISPHLFLCVAAAALLVENGKQGITYLFKRGTHEEFGFTSLCTALAFYFILSCWTAGSAVASGLVIPMLYTGALYGRIIGLILVSIFGVQTNEYGAWIDPGLFAAIGAASFFSGVSRLTISLTVIMVSMLS
;
A
#
# COMPACT_ATOMS: atom_id res chain seq x y z
N GLU A 1 -6.57 2.51 35.42
CA GLU A 1 -6.10 1.57 34.37
C GLU A 1 -7.17 1.30 33.32
N TRP A 2 -8.45 1.12 33.70
CA TRP A 2 -9.58 1.04 32.75
C TRP A 2 -9.66 2.22 31.76
N ASP A 3 -9.34 3.42 32.24
CA ASP A 3 -9.19 4.66 31.45
C ASP A 3 -8.24 4.50 30.26
N ARG A 4 -7.11 3.81 30.46
CA ARG A 4 -6.11 3.57 29.40
C ARG A 4 -6.60 2.57 28.36
N TRP A 5 -7.26 1.49 28.77
CA TRP A 5 -7.86 0.52 27.85
C TRP A 5 -8.98 1.12 27.02
N LEU A 6 -9.82 1.95 27.64
CA LEU A 6 -10.88 2.68 26.94
C LEU A 6 -10.28 3.64 25.89
N LEU A 7 -9.24 4.39 26.24
CA LEU A 7 -8.56 5.27 25.29
C LEU A 7 -7.90 4.50 24.14
N MET A 8 -7.27 3.35 24.41
CA MET A 8 -6.73 2.46 23.35
C MET A 8 -7.82 1.95 22.42
N GLY A 9 -9.00 1.59 22.97
CA GLY A 9 -10.16 1.19 22.17
C GLY A 9 -10.66 2.33 21.28
N LEU A 10 -10.78 3.55 21.83
CA LEU A 10 -11.16 4.74 21.07
C LEU A 10 -10.17 5.05 19.95
N ILE A 11 -8.86 5.00 20.21
CA ILE A 11 -7.83 5.18 19.18
C ILE A 11 -8.00 4.12 18.09
N GLY A 12 -8.14 2.84 18.46
CA GLY A 12 -8.34 1.75 17.50
C GLY A 12 -9.56 1.99 16.60
N THR A 13 -10.72 2.31 17.19
CA THR A 13 -11.95 2.60 16.43
C THR A 13 -11.79 3.78 15.48
N ALA A 14 -11.17 4.89 15.93
CA ALA A 14 -10.92 6.06 15.10
C ALA A 14 -9.98 5.76 13.92
N VAL A 15 -8.92 4.97 14.17
CA VAL A 15 -7.98 4.54 13.12
C VAL A 15 -8.67 3.61 12.12
N GLY A 16 -9.49 2.67 12.58
CA GLY A 16 -10.28 1.79 11.71
C GLY A 16 -11.27 2.57 10.83
N MET A 17 -11.99 3.55 11.39
CA MET A 17 -12.85 4.45 10.63
C MET A 17 -12.08 5.25 9.58
N LEU A 18 -10.90 5.78 9.94
CA LEU A 18 -10.06 6.52 9.00
C LEU A 18 -9.55 5.63 7.87
N SER A 19 -9.14 4.40 8.18
CA SER A 19 -8.67 3.43 7.19
C SER A 19 -9.79 3.07 6.21
N PHE A 20 -11.01 2.84 6.70
CA PHE A 20 -12.20 2.64 5.86
C PHE A 20 -12.44 3.84 4.93
N LEU A 21 -12.41 5.05 5.49
CA LEU A 21 -12.64 6.27 4.73
C LEU A 21 -11.63 6.46 3.59
N ILE A 22 -10.33 6.19 3.84
CA ILE A 22 -9.30 6.29 2.80
C ILE A 22 -9.56 5.31 1.67
N HIS A 23 -9.82 4.04 1.99
CA HIS A 23 -10.09 3.02 0.96
C HIS A 23 -11.33 3.40 0.15
N GLN A 24 -12.39 3.83 0.81
CA GLN A 24 -13.64 4.18 0.15
C GLN A 24 -13.50 5.40 -0.79
N ILE A 25 -12.75 6.43 -0.39
CA ILE A 25 -12.51 7.59 -1.24
C ILE A 25 -11.59 7.23 -2.42
N ILE A 26 -10.57 6.39 -2.19
CA ILE A 26 -9.69 5.91 -3.27
C ILE A 26 -10.52 5.16 -4.32
N ASP A 27 -11.31 4.17 -3.89
CA ASP A 27 -12.14 3.36 -4.80
C ASP A 27 -13.12 4.24 -5.60
N SER A 28 -13.83 5.17 -4.94
CA SER A 28 -14.74 6.09 -5.62
C SER A 28 -14.05 7.06 -6.58
N LEU A 29 -12.86 7.57 -6.25
CA LEU A 29 -12.09 8.42 -7.16
C LEU A 29 -11.56 7.63 -8.38
N MET A 30 -11.22 6.35 -8.17
CA MET A 30 -10.78 5.47 -9.25
C MET A 30 -11.94 5.09 -10.16
N GLU A 31 -13.10 4.74 -9.62
CA GLU A 31 -14.34 4.52 -10.40
C GLU A 31 -14.67 5.75 -11.24
N LEU A 32 -14.69 6.94 -10.63
CA LEU A 32 -14.94 8.19 -11.36
C LEU A 32 -13.92 8.45 -12.48
N LYS A 33 -12.65 8.12 -12.26
CA LYS A 33 -11.60 8.22 -13.28
C LYS A 33 -11.87 7.25 -14.44
N TRP A 34 -12.21 6.00 -14.13
CA TRP A 34 -12.46 4.97 -15.14
C TRP A 34 -13.77 5.22 -15.91
N ASP A 35 -14.82 5.69 -15.25
CA ASP A 35 -16.06 6.12 -15.90
C ASP A 35 -15.82 7.26 -16.90
N LEU A 36 -14.97 8.22 -16.53
CA LEU A 36 -14.58 9.31 -17.43
C LEU A 36 -13.85 8.76 -18.66
N VAL A 37 -12.98 7.77 -18.49
CA VAL A 37 -12.25 7.13 -19.59
C VAL A 37 -13.19 6.30 -20.49
N GLU A 38 -14.13 5.57 -19.90
CA GLU A 38 -15.12 4.78 -20.63
C GLU A 38 -16.03 5.66 -21.49
N ASN A 39 -16.45 6.82 -20.98
CA ASN A 39 -17.26 7.78 -21.73
C ASN A 39 -16.56 8.28 -23.02
N TYR A 40 -15.22 8.40 -23.02
CA TYR A 40 -14.45 8.78 -24.21
C TYR A 40 -14.17 7.61 -25.16
N LEU A 41 -14.22 6.37 -24.68
CA LEU A 41 -13.94 5.18 -25.48
C LEU A 41 -15.10 4.71 -26.35
N GLN A 42 -16.32 5.26 -26.19
CA GLN A 42 -17.54 4.82 -26.90
C GLN A 42 -17.60 3.30 -27.13
N VAL A 43 -17.34 2.52 -26.08
CA VAL A 43 -17.55 1.07 -26.18
C VAL A 43 -19.05 0.83 -26.21
N SER A 44 -19.55 0.44 -27.38
CA SER A 44 -20.92 -0.03 -27.58
C SER A 44 -21.26 -1.08 -26.52
N LYS A 45 -22.11 -0.72 -25.55
CA LYS A 45 -22.71 -1.66 -24.60
C LYS A 45 -23.52 -2.69 -25.37
N ARG A 46 -22.95 -3.87 -25.63
CA ARG A 46 -23.73 -5.05 -26.00
C ARG A 46 -23.68 -6.07 -24.87
N ASN A 47 -24.70 -5.99 -24.02
CA ASN A 47 -25.22 -6.98 -23.09
C ASN A 47 -24.20 -7.67 -22.15
N TRP A 48 -24.04 -7.06 -20.97
CA TRP A 48 -23.56 -7.73 -19.78
C TRP A 48 -24.62 -8.72 -19.26
N THR A 49 -24.53 -9.99 -19.68
CA THR A 49 -25.13 -11.10 -18.94
C THR A 49 -24.00 -11.95 -18.38
N TRP A 50 -23.94 -12.04 -17.06
CA TRP A 50 -23.03 -12.90 -16.32
C TRP A 50 -23.23 -14.36 -16.77
N SER A 51 -22.20 -14.95 -17.38
CA SER A 51 -22.06 -16.40 -17.49
C SER A 51 -20.61 -16.75 -17.25
N MET A 52 -20.40 -17.66 -16.28
CA MET A 52 -19.12 -18.28 -15.95
C MET A 52 -18.39 -18.75 -17.22
N GLY A 53 -17.10 -18.43 -17.30
CA GLY A 53 -16.13 -19.12 -18.15
C GLY A 53 -16.15 -18.76 -19.63
N ALA A 54 -15.47 -17.69 -20.02
CA ALA A 54 -14.83 -17.56 -21.34
C ALA A 54 -13.89 -16.34 -21.37
N ASN A 55 -12.75 -16.54 -22.01
CA ASN A 55 -11.65 -15.60 -22.27
C ASN A 55 -12.05 -14.12 -22.37
N VAL A 56 -11.55 -13.29 -21.45
CA VAL A 56 -11.57 -11.83 -21.58
C VAL A 56 -10.36 -11.41 -22.41
N VAL A 57 -10.49 -11.54 -23.72
CA VAL A 57 -9.64 -10.79 -24.65
C VAL A 57 -10.36 -9.47 -24.89
N ILE A 58 -9.76 -8.37 -24.42
CA ILE A 58 -10.18 -7.02 -24.79
C ILE A 58 -9.88 -6.86 -26.29
N TYR A 59 -10.85 -7.19 -27.13
CA TYR A 59 -10.82 -6.74 -28.51
C TYR A 59 -11.07 -5.25 -28.49
N LEU A 60 -9.99 -4.47 -28.63
CA LEU A 60 -10.05 -3.06 -29.05
C LEU A 60 -10.62 -3.03 -30.47
N SER A 61 -11.93 -3.25 -30.61
CA SER A 61 -12.63 -2.98 -31.85
C SER A 61 -12.78 -1.47 -31.94
N THR A 62 -11.81 -0.84 -32.60
CA THR A 62 -11.80 0.57 -32.98
C THR A 62 -13.09 0.91 -33.73
N GLY A 63 -14.04 1.53 -33.03
CA GLY A 63 -15.10 2.31 -33.66
C GLY A 63 -14.47 3.48 -34.41
N GLN A 64 -14.88 3.70 -35.65
CA GLN A 64 -14.17 4.49 -36.64
C GLN A 64 -14.02 6.00 -36.35
N ASP A 65 -14.55 6.54 -35.26
CA ASP A 65 -14.52 7.99 -34.97
C ASP A 65 -14.07 8.36 -33.53
N GLY A 66 -13.54 7.41 -32.77
CA GLY A 66 -12.96 7.65 -31.44
C GLY A 66 -11.45 7.89 -31.51
N SER A 67 -11.00 9.14 -31.40
CA SER A 67 -9.57 9.50 -31.39
C SER A 67 -8.86 8.88 -30.18
N ILE A 68 -8.15 7.75 -30.37
CA ILE A 68 -7.31 7.06 -29.36
C ILE A 68 -6.41 8.05 -28.60
N HIS A 69 -5.91 9.09 -29.28
CA HIS A 69 -5.11 10.16 -28.71
C HIS A 69 -5.84 10.98 -27.64
N MET A 70 -7.16 11.22 -27.79
CA MET A 70 -7.95 11.95 -26.81
C MET A 70 -8.17 11.13 -25.54
N THR A 71 -8.47 9.82 -25.68
CA THR A 71 -8.59 8.91 -24.53
C THR A 71 -7.29 8.89 -23.73
N TRP A 72 -6.14 8.75 -24.40
CA TRP A 72 -4.85 8.82 -23.73
C TRP A 72 -4.66 10.17 -23.04
N LEU A 73 -4.89 11.29 -23.72
CA LEU A 73 -4.77 12.62 -23.12
C LEU A 73 -5.65 12.80 -21.86
N CYS A 74 -6.86 12.25 -21.84
CA CYS A 74 -7.76 12.29 -20.68
C CYS A 74 -7.25 11.43 -19.51
N VAL A 75 -6.79 10.19 -19.77
CA VAL A 75 -6.17 9.32 -18.75
C VAL A 75 -4.92 9.99 -18.17
N LEU A 76 -4.06 10.50 -19.06
CA LEU A 76 -2.81 11.13 -18.68
C LEU A 76 -3.03 12.44 -17.92
N GLY A 77 -3.95 13.27 -18.41
CA GLY A 77 -4.28 14.56 -17.84
C GLY A 77 -4.89 14.43 -16.45
N SER A 78 -5.85 13.51 -16.26
CA SER A 78 -6.50 13.28 -14.96
C SER A 78 -5.51 12.75 -13.92
N GLY A 79 -4.69 11.76 -14.28
CA GLY A 79 -3.65 11.23 -13.39
C GLY A 79 -2.61 12.29 -12.99
N LEU A 80 -2.10 13.05 -13.97
CA LEU A 80 -1.13 14.12 -13.72
C LEU A 80 -1.71 15.23 -12.83
N ALA A 81 -2.97 15.62 -13.06
CA ALA A 81 -3.66 16.61 -12.24
C ALA A 81 -3.76 16.16 -10.78
N MET A 82 -4.18 14.91 -10.53
CA MET A 82 -4.25 14.33 -9.19
C MET A 82 -2.89 14.30 -8.49
N VAL A 83 -1.82 13.90 -9.19
CA VAL A 83 -0.46 13.86 -8.63
C VAL A 83 0.05 15.27 -8.28
N VAL A 84 -0.22 16.27 -9.12
CA VAL A 84 0.16 17.67 -8.86
C VAL A 84 -0.57 18.21 -7.63
N LEU A 85 -1.88 17.93 -7.50
CA LEU A 85 -2.67 18.32 -6.33
C LEU A 85 -2.18 17.62 -5.06
N SER A 86 -1.83 16.33 -5.16
CA SER A 86 -1.26 15.56 -4.05
C SER A 86 0.05 16.17 -3.56
N SER A 87 1.00 16.41 -4.48
CA SER A 87 2.29 16.97 -4.11
C SER A 87 2.20 18.42 -3.61
N GLY A 88 1.29 19.22 -4.21
CA GLY A 88 0.96 20.55 -3.71
C GLY A 88 0.48 20.51 -2.26
N SER A 89 -0.40 19.56 -1.92
CA SER A 89 -0.91 19.40 -0.55
C SER A 89 0.20 19.14 0.45
N VAL A 90 1.16 18.26 0.14
CA VAL A 90 2.33 18.03 1.01
C VAL A 90 3.16 19.31 1.18
N LEU A 91 3.44 20.02 0.09
CA LEU A 91 4.30 21.22 0.12
C LEU A 91 3.68 22.39 0.90
N PHE A 92 2.35 22.54 0.87
CA PHE A 92 1.65 23.62 1.58
C PHE A 92 1.34 23.27 3.04
N PHE A 93 0.87 22.04 3.30
CA PHE A 93 0.42 21.64 4.63
C PHE A 93 1.53 21.05 5.51
N CYS A 94 2.59 20.50 4.92
CA CYS A 94 3.69 19.84 5.63
C CYS A 94 5.05 20.57 5.37
N PRO A 95 5.27 21.79 5.90
CA PRO A 95 6.47 22.57 5.61
C PRO A 95 7.78 22.00 6.18
N GLY A 96 7.71 21.07 7.15
CA GLY A 96 8.88 20.52 7.86
C GLY A 96 9.05 19.00 7.81
N GLY A 97 8.18 18.26 7.12
CA GLY A 97 8.13 16.78 7.21
C GLY A 97 8.31 16.07 5.87
N SER A 98 8.88 14.86 5.91
CA SER A 98 8.87 13.93 4.78
C SER A 98 7.45 13.38 4.57
N PRO A 99 7.00 13.24 3.31
CA PRO A 99 5.65 12.77 3.01
C PRO A 99 5.28 11.36 3.52
N SER A 100 6.26 10.49 3.79
CA SER A 100 6.03 9.10 4.23
C SER A 100 5.84 8.96 5.75
N GLY A 101 6.46 9.84 6.55
CA GLY A 101 6.30 9.91 8.00
C GLY A 101 6.85 8.74 8.84
N LEU A 102 7.14 7.57 8.26
CA LEU A 102 7.58 6.39 9.01
C LEU A 102 8.97 6.60 9.67
N PRO A 103 10.03 7.05 8.96
CA PRO A 103 11.34 7.28 9.59
C PRO A 103 11.28 8.31 10.73
N GLU A 104 10.46 9.35 10.59
CA GLU A 104 10.26 10.36 11.63
C GLU A 104 9.55 9.79 12.87
N ILE A 105 8.55 8.93 12.69
CA ILE A 105 7.89 8.25 13.81
C ILE A 105 8.88 7.32 14.52
N ILE A 106 9.68 6.56 13.77
CA ILE A 106 10.72 5.68 14.34
C ILE A 106 11.71 6.53 15.15
N GLY A 107 12.16 7.67 14.61
CA GLY A 107 13.01 8.62 15.31
C GLY A 107 12.36 9.15 16.59
N TYR A 108 11.09 9.54 16.53
CA TYR A 108 10.36 10.08 17.68
C TYR A 108 10.16 9.04 18.77
N LEU A 109 9.73 7.83 18.39
CA LEU A 109 9.58 6.73 19.32
C LEU A 109 10.93 6.34 19.91
N ASN A 110 12.04 6.41 19.19
CA ASN A 110 13.36 6.15 19.76
C ASN A 110 13.98 7.32 20.55
N GLY A 111 13.21 8.38 20.83
CA GLY A 111 13.56 9.43 21.78
C GLY A 111 14.06 10.74 21.17
N THR A 112 14.01 10.89 19.84
CA THR A 112 14.35 12.17 19.18
C THR A 112 13.14 13.10 19.11
N SER A 113 13.29 14.36 19.51
CA SER A 113 12.20 15.33 19.43
C SER A 113 12.16 16.01 18.06
N ILE A 114 11.27 15.55 17.19
CA ILE A 114 11.04 16.16 15.87
C ILE A 114 9.89 17.17 15.99
N GLN A 115 10.17 18.44 15.68
CA GLN A 115 9.18 19.50 15.72
C GLN A 115 8.14 19.33 14.61
N HIS A 116 6.88 19.69 14.91
CA HIS A 116 5.75 19.69 13.96
C HIS A 116 5.34 18.32 13.37
N LEU A 117 5.84 17.22 13.92
CA LEU A 117 5.49 15.87 13.46
C LEU A 117 4.00 15.55 13.66
N PHE A 118 3.40 16.00 14.76
CA PHE A 118 2.04 15.63 15.17
C PHE A 118 0.97 16.72 14.96
N ASN A 119 1.15 17.61 13.97
CA ASN A 119 0.20 18.70 13.72
C ASN A 119 -1.02 18.26 12.91
N ILE A 120 -2.18 18.89 13.16
CA ILE A 120 -3.41 18.68 12.36
C ILE A 120 -3.22 19.04 10.87
N LYS A 121 -2.35 20.01 10.58
CA LYS A 121 -1.98 20.36 9.20
C LYS A 121 -1.28 19.20 8.51
N THR A 122 -0.37 18.52 9.20
CA THR A 122 0.32 17.32 8.71
C THR A 122 -0.66 16.18 8.49
N PHE A 123 -1.64 16.00 9.38
CA PHE A 123 -2.72 15.03 9.21
C PHE A 123 -3.51 15.26 7.92
N LEU A 124 -4.05 16.47 7.71
CA LEU A 124 -4.84 16.79 6.52
C LEU A 124 -4.00 16.71 5.23
N GLY A 125 -2.77 17.21 5.26
CA GLY A 125 -1.86 17.17 4.11
C GLY A 125 -1.50 15.74 3.70
N THR A 126 -1.23 14.87 4.67
CA THR A 126 -0.89 13.45 4.43
C THR A 126 -2.11 12.68 3.94
N PHE A 127 -3.28 12.90 4.55
CA PHE A 127 -4.54 12.25 4.14
C PHE A 127 -4.90 12.58 2.69
N VAL A 128 -4.97 13.88 2.35
CA VAL A 128 -5.32 14.33 0.99
C VAL A 128 -4.28 13.88 -0.02
N SER A 129 -2.99 13.99 0.32
CA SER A 129 -1.92 13.55 -0.57
C SER A 129 -1.98 12.04 -0.84
N CYS A 130 -2.15 11.22 0.18
CA CYS A 130 -2.23 9.77 0.05
C CYS A 130 -3.40 9.33 -0.85
N VAL A 131 -4.60 9.87 -0.61
CA VAL A 131 -5.79 9.53 -1.39
C VAL A 131 -5.61 9.89 -2.87
N LEU A 132 -5.17 11.11 -3.17
CA LEU A 132 -4.95 11.57 -4.54
C LEU A 132 -3.80 10.83 -5.24
N ALA A 133 -2.75 10.48 -4.50
CA ALA A 133 -1.60 9.74 -5.03
C ALA A 133 -2.00 8.33 -5.47
N VAL A 134 -2.70 7.59 -4.61
CA VAL A 134 -3.12 6.22 -4.91
C VAL A 134 -4.20 6.23 -6.00
N ALA A 135 -5.18 7.14 -5.95
CA ALA A 135 -6.22 7.26 -6.97
C ALA A 135 -5.66 7.60 -8.38
N SER A 136 -4.55 8.35 -8.44
CA SER A 136 -3.88 8.67 -9.70
C SER A 136 -3.32 7.45 -10.44
N GLY A 137 -3.13 6.31 -9.76
CA GLY A 137 -2.48 5.12 -10.31
C GLY A 137 -0.95 5.17 -10.22
N LEU A 138 -0.38 6.04 -9.37
CA LEU A 138 1.05 6.02 -9.07
C LEU A 138 1.41 4.69 -8.39
N PHE A 139 2.61 4.17 -8.65
CA PHE A 139 3.16 2.95 -8.05
C PHE A 139 3.41 3.11 -6.54
N CYS A 140 2.33 3.17 -5.77
CA CYS A 140 2.36 3.35 -4.33
C CYS A 140 1.06 2.86 -3.70
N GLY A 141 1.07 2.73 -2.37
CA GLY A 141 -0.11 2.36 -1.61
C GLY A 141 -0.30 3.19 -0.34
N PRO A 142 -1.47 3.06 0.31
CA PRO A 142 -1.82 3.81 1.52
C PRO A 142 -1.16 3.26 2.80
N GLU A 143 -0.48 2.11 2.75
CA GLU A 143 0.06 1.39 3.90
C GLU A 143 1.00 2.25 4.74
N GLY A 144 1.95 2.94 4.09
CA GLY A 144 2.94 3.79 4.76
C GLY A 144 2.33 5.01 5.44
N PRO A 145 1.57 5.85 4.70
CA PRO A 145 0.86 7.00 5.27
C PRO A 145 -0.10 6.62 6.40
N MET A 146 -0.70 5.43 6.37
CA MET A 146 -1.61 4.97 7.43
C MET A 146 -0.91 4.78 8.78
N ILE A 147 0.37 4.40 8.80
CA ILE A 147 1.17 4.34 10.04
C ILE A 147 1.26 5.73 10.67
N HIS A 148 1.53 6.73 9.83
CA HIS A 148 1.68 8.12 10.26
C HIS A 148 0.35 8.74 10.72
N LEU A 149 -0.72 8.51 9.97
CA LEU A 149 -2.05 8.97 10.34
C LEU A 149 -2.57 8.28 11.61
N GLY A 150 -2.25 6.99 11.81
CA GLY A 150 -2.55 6.28 13.04
C GLY A 150 -1.78 6.84 14.25
N ALA A 151 -0.49 7.13 14.07
CA ALA A 151 0.35 7.79 15.08
C ALA A 151 -0.19 9.18 15.46
N LEU A 152 -0.65 9.96 14.47
CA LEU A 152 -1.30 11.26 14.65
C LEU A 152 -2.61 11.16 15.44
N LEU A 153 -3.46 10.18 15.13
CA LEU A 153 -4.69 9.92 15.90
C LEU A 153 -4.38 9.51 17.34
N GLY A 154 -3.39 8.63 17.54
CA GLY A 154 -2.92 8.27 18.88
C GLY A 154 -2.42 9.49 19.67
N CYS A 155 -1.65 10.36 19.04
CA CYS A 155 -1.20 11.62 19.65
C CYS A 155 -2.38 12.56 19.96
N GLY A 156 -3.26 12.81 19.00
CA GLY A 156 -4.35 13.78 19.14
C GLY A 156 -5.40 13.35 20.16
N LEU A 157 -5.81 12.08 20.14
CA LEU A 157 -6.80 11.53 21.07
C LEU A 157 -6.24 11.33 22.49
N SER A 158 -4.94 11.09 22.65
CA SER A 158 -4.35 10.99 23.99
C SER A 158 -4.18 12.33 24.69
N GLN A 159 -3.95 13.41 23.93
CA GLN A 159 -3.74 14.73 24.49
C GLN A 159 -5.03 15.55 24.62
N LEU A 160 -5.98 15.40 23.68
CA LEU A 160 -7.23 16.19 23.57
C LEU A 160 -7.07 17.71 23.72
N GLN A 161 -5.88 18.20 23.42
CA GLN A 161 -5.53 19.61 23.34
C GLN A 161 -5.21 19.89 21.88
N LEU A 162 -6.15 20.49 21.15
CA LEU A 162 -5.86 21.00 19.83
C LEU A 162 -5.43 22.46 19.96
N ASP A 163 -4.13 22.69 20.13
CA ASP A 163 -3.54 24.04 20.14
C ASP A 163 -3.88 24.82 18.86
N THR A 164 -4.14 24.12 17.75
CA THR A 164 -4.50 24.72 16.46
C THR A 164 -5.98 25.15 16.38
N LEU A 165 -6.87 24.56 17.16
CA LEU A 165 -8.30 24.88 17.19
C LEU A 165 -8.73 25.59 18.50
N GLY A 166 -7.83 25.75 19.47
CA GLY A 166 -8.13 26.38 20.77
C GLY A 166 -9.07 25.58 21.66
N ILE A 167 -9.27 24.28 21.35
CA ILE A 167 -10.17 23.41 22.12
C ILE A 167 -9.35 22.67 23.18
N HIS A 168 -9.66 22.96 24.45
CA HIS A 168 -9.12 22.24 25.60
C HIS A 168 -10.25 21.49 26.29
N LEU A 169 -10.38 20.20 26.00
CA LEU A 169 -11.30 19.33 26.74
C LEU A 169 -10.58 18.81 27.99
N PRO A 170 -11.12 19.01 29.22
CA PRO A 170 -10.50 18.56 30.46
C PRO A 170 -10.70 17.05 30.70
N ILE A 171 -10.65 16.25 29.63
CA ILE A 171 -10.85 14.80 29.63
C ILE A 171 -9.48 14.18 29.34
N PHE A 172 -9.06 13.18 30.13
CA PHE A 172 -7.76 12.48 29.99
C PHE A 172 -6.48 13.30 30.28
N THR A 173 -6.55 14.36 31.09
CA THR A 173 -5.37 15.15 31.51
C THR A 173 -4.24 14.32 32.13
N ARG A 174 -4.57 13.18 32.76
CA ARG A 174 -3.61 12.20 33.28
C ARG A 174 -2.59 11.71 32.25
N PHE A 175 -2.99 11.56 30.99
CA PHE A 175 -2.17 10.94 29.94
C PHE A 175 -1.27 11.92 29.18
N GLN A 176 -1.18 13.17 29.63
CA GLN A 176 -0.34 14.21 29.02
C GLN A 176 1.16 14.04 29.31
N ASN A 177 1.57 12.95 29.96
CA ASN A 177 2.96 12.59 30.16
C ASN A 177 3.60 12.06 28.86
N SER A 178 4.88 12.37 28.62
CA SER A 178 5.64 11.91 27.46
C SER A 178 5.69 10.39 27.32
N ALA A 179 5.74 9.64 28.43
CA ALA A 179 5.76 8.18 28.42
C ALA A 179 4.44 7.56 27.92
N ASP A 180 3.32 8.10 28.40
CA ASP A 180 1.98 7.65 27.99
C ASP A 180 1.68 8.10 26.57
N LYS A 181 2.02 9.34 26.21
CA LYS A 181 1.94 9.86 24.85
C LYS A 181 2.67 8.94 23.86
N ARG A 182 3.92 8.55 24.16
CA ARG A 182 4.69 7.60 23.36
C ARG A 182 3.95 6.27 23.20
N SER A 183 3.40 5.73 24.28
CA SER A 183 2.64 4.48 24.28
C SER A 183 1.40 4.53 23.37
N PHE A 184 0.62 5.62 23.41
CA PHE A 184 -0.56 5.79 22.58
C PHE A 184 -0.22 6.02 21.09
N ILE A 185 0.88 6.75 20.81
CA ILE A 185 1.40 6.92 19.45
C ILE A 185 1.83 5.57 18.87
N THR A 186 2.56 4.77 19.65
CA THR A 186 2.94 3.40 19.26
C THR A 186 1.71 2.54 18.97
N ALA A 187 0.70 2.57 19.84
CA ALA A 187 -0.53 1.82 19.62
C ALA A 187 -1.32 2.28 18.39
N GLY A 188 -1.40 3.60 18.14
CA GLY A 188 -2.05 4.17 16.97
C GLY A 188 -1.33 3.83 15.66
N ALA A 189 0.01 3.88 15.64
CA ALA A 189 0.83 3.48 14.50
C ALA A 189 0.61 2.00 14.14
N GLY A 190 0.63 1.11 15.14
CA GLY A 190 0.35 -0.31 14.95
C GLY A 190 -1.08 -0.59 14.49
N ALA A 191 -2.06 0.16 15.01
CA ALA A 191 -3.44 0.09 14.58
C ALA A 191 -3.62 0.47 13.10
N GLY A 192 -2.86 1.44 12.60
CA GLY A 192 -2.89 1.86 11.20
C GLY A 192 -2.40 0.77 10.25
N ILE A 193 -1.34 0.05 10.62
CA ILE A 193 -0.85 -1.10 9.84
C ILE A 193 -1.84 -2.26 9.90
N ALA A 194 -2.31 -2.56 11.11
CA ALA A 194 -3.28 -3.61 11.34
C ALA A 194 -4.54 -3.43 10.49
N SER A 195 -5.10 -2.22 10.42
CA SER A 195 -6.32 -1.94 9.66
C SER A 195 -6.14 -2.08 8.14
N VAL A 196 -4.96 -1.76 7.61
CA VAL A 196 -4.69 -1.86 6.16
C VAL A 196 -4.50 -3.32 5.72
N PHE A 197 -3.72 -4.09 6.48
CA PHE A 197 -3.48 -5.51 6.17
C PHE A 197 -4.55 -6.45 6.75
N ARG A 198 -5.50 -5.91 7.53
CA ARG A 198 -6.51 -6.68 8.28
C ARG A 198 -5.88 -7.75 9.19
N ALA A 199 -4.70 -7.46 9.73
CA ALA A 199 -3.87 -8.38 10.49
C ALA A 199 -3.46 -7.76 11.85
N PRO A 200 -4.25 -7.95 12.92
CA PRO A 200 -3.99 -7.28 14.20
C PRO A 200 -2.68 -7.73 14.86
N ILE A 201 -2.35 -9.02 14.77
CA ILE A 201 -1.08 -9.56 15.30
C ILE A 201 0.10 -9.04 14.46
N GLY A 202 -0.07 -8.95 13.14
CA GLY A 202 0.94 -8.40 12.23
C GLY A 202 1.30 -6.95 12.57
N GLY A 203 0.29 -6.12 12.87
CA GLY A 203 0.49 -4.73 13.30
C GLY A 203 1.25 -4.61 14.63
N LEU A 204 0.92 -5.45 15.61
CA LEU A 204 1.66 -5.50 16.89
C LEU A 204 3.13 -5.88 16.68
N LEU A 205 3.38 -6.96 15.93
CA LEU A 205 4.73 -7.45 15.68
C LEU A 205 5.54 -6.47 14.86
N PHE A 206 4.93 -5.77 13.91
CA PHE A 206 5.62 -4.71 13.16
C PHE A 206 6.09 -3.60 14.10
N MET A 207 5.26 -3.20 15.06
CA MET A 207 5.64 -2.16 16.03
C MET A 207 6.75 -2.62 16.99
N LEU A 208 6.81 -3.92 17.29
CA LEU A 208 7.88 -4.55 18.08
C LEU A 208 9.19 -4.67 17.29
N GLU A 209 9.11 -5.00 16.01
CA GLU A 209 10.30 -5.28 15.18
C GLU A 209 10.93 -4.01 14.59
N GLU A 210 10.12 -3.07 14.10
CA GLU A 210 10.60 -1.95 13.29
C GLU A 210 10.61 -0.60 14.01
N VAL A 211 9.65 -0.36 14.92
CA VAL A 211 9.30 1.02 15.29
C VAL A 211 9.70 1.43 16.71
N SER A 212 9.66 0.53 17.70
CA SER A 212 10.05 0.88 19.07
C SER A 212 10.98 -0.16 19.69
N SER A 213 12.14 0.30 20.17
CA SER A 213 13.13 -0.56 20.83
C SER A 213 12.78 -0.94 22.27
N PHE A 214 11.85 -0.23 22.92
CA PHE A 214 11.48 -0.46 24.32
C PHE A 214 10.01 -0.84 24.43
N TRP A 215 9.73 -1.96 25.10
CA TRP A 215 8.38 -2.51 25.24
C TRP A 215 8.16 -3.18 26.59
N ASP A 216 7.01 -2.87 27.18
CA ASP A 216 6.45 -3.61 28.31
C ASP A 216 5.39 -4.60 27.82
N ILE A 217 5.30 -5.77 28.45
CA ILE A 217 4.28 -6.78 28.13
C ILE A 217 2.85 -6.22 28.25
N ARG A 218 2.62 -5.30 29.18
CA ARG A 218 1.32 -4.62 29.35
C ARG A 218 1.01 -3.72 28.15
N LEU A 219 2.01 -3.01 27.63
CA LEU A 219 1.86 -2.18 26.44
C LEU A 219 1.55 -3.06 25.22
N ALA A 220 2.22 -4.21 25.09
CA ALA A 220 1.96 -5.15 24.00
C ALA A 220 0.49 -5.61 23.95
N TRP A 221 -0.10 -5.97 25.10
CA TRP A 221 -1.52 -6.33 25.18
C TRP A 221 -2.47 -5.17 24.85
N GLN A 222 -2.12 -3.95 25.27
CA GLN A 222 -2.90 -2.76 24.96
C GLN A 222 -2.82 -2.37 23.48
N THR A 223 -1.63 -2.46 22.88
CA THR A 223 -1.44 -2.25 21.45
C THR A 223 -2.17 -3.33 20.65
N PHE A 224 -2.11 -4.59 21.08
CA PHE A 224 -2.87 -5.67 20.45
C PHE A 224 -4.38 -5.38 20.46
N PHE A 225 -4.92 -4.95 21.60
CA PHE A 225 -6.33 -4.57 21.70
C PHE A 225 -6.68 -3.37 20.80
N CYS A 226 -5.82 -2.35 20.74
CA CYS A 226 -5.98 -1.21 19.83
C CYS A 226 -6.01 -1.67 18.36
N CYS A 227 -5.07 -2.54 17.95
CA CYS A 227 -5.02 -3.13 16.61
C CYS A 227 -6.29 -3.94 16.31
N LEU A 228 -6.77 -4.76 17.26
CA LEU A 228 -7.98 -5.56 17.12
C LEU A 228 -9.23 -4.69 16.92
N MET A 229 -9.36 -3.60 17.69
CA MET A 229 -10.45 -2.64 17.51
C MET A 229 -10.39 -1.94 16.15
N ALA A 230 -9.19 -1.62 15.65
CA ALA A 230 -9.01 -1.00 14.34
C ALA A 230 -9.39 -1.94 13.19
N THR A 231 -8.94 -3.20 13.22
CA THR A 231 -9.31 -4.21 12.21
C THR A 231 -10.80 -4.51 12.27
N PHE A 232 -11.35 -4.69 13.47
CA PHE A 232 -12.78 -4.94 13.66
C PHE A 232 -13.63 -3.80 13.07
N THR A 233 -13.28 -2.55 13.37
CA THR A 233 -14.03 -1.39 12.88
C THR A 233 -13.94 -1.25 11.36
N MET A 234 -12.74 -1.47 10.79
CA MET A 234 -12.52 -1.47 9.34
C MET A 234 -13.37 -2.53 8.63
N ASP A 235 -13.36 -3.77 9.13
CA ASP A 235 -14.10 -4.89 8.53
C ASP A 235 -15.61 -4.74 8.70
N LEU A 236 -16.07 -4.27 9.86
CA LEU A 236 -17.49 -3.99 10.11
C LEU A 236 -18.04 -2.93 9.14
N LEU A 237 -17.30 -1.84 8.93
CA LEU A 237 -17.71 -0.78 8.00
C LEU A 237 -17.63 -1.24 6.54
N SER A 238 -16.56 -1.95 6.18
CA SER A 238 -16.39 -2.50 4.82
C SER A 238 -17.42 -3.55 4.45
N SER A 239 -18.00 -4.25 5.43
CA SER A 239 -19.09 -5.21 5.25
C SER A 239 -20.43 -4.51 5.01
N SER A 240 -20.67 -3.42 5.74
CA SER A 240 -21.92 -2.67 5.66
C SER A 240 -22.02 -1.74 4.45
N LEU A 241 -20.90 -1.16 4.03
CA LEU A 241 -20.84 -0.05 3.09
C LEU A 241 -19.87 -0.39 1.94
N PHE A 242 -20.35 -0.22 0.72
CA PHE A 242 -19.52 -0.25 -0.50
C PHE A 242 -19.91 0.94 -1.37
N GLY A 243 -18.97 1.81 -1.73
CA GLY A 243 -19.31 3.00 -2.51
C GLY A 243 -20.09 4.05 -1.72
N PHE A 244 -20.01 4.04 -0.38
CA PHE A 244 -20.95 4.72 0.53
C PHE A 244 -22.42 4.27 0.41
N VAL A 245 -22.70 3.22 -0.36
CA VAL A 245 -24.03 2.62 -0.48
C VAL A 245 -24.15 1.49 0.54
N TYR A 246 -25.24 1.53 1.32
CA TYR A 246 -25.55 0.49 2.29
C TYR A 246 -26.06 -0.77 1.59
N ARG A 247 -25.34 -1.89 1.75
CA ARG A 247 -25.68 -3.18 1.11
C ARG A 247 -26.58 -4.09 1.95
N GLY A 248 -26.99 -3.68 3.15
CA GLY A 248 -27.84 -4.51 4.03
C GLY A 248 -27.11 -5.61 4.80
N HIS A 249 -25.81 -5.78 4.61
CA HIS A 249 -25.00 -6.84 5.23
C HIS A 249 -24.26 -6.39 6.49
N PHE A 250 -24.84 -5.48 7.29
CA PHE A 250 -24.19 -5.04 8.53
C PHE A 250 -23.96 -6.22 9.48
N GLY A 251 -22.69 -6.51 9.81
CA GLY A 251 -22.30 -7.59 10.70
C GLY A 251 -22.00 -8.94 10.01
N PHE A 252 -22.11 -9.02 8.68
CA PHE A 252 -21.63 -10.19 7.94
C PHE A 252 -20.15 -10.02 7.60
N PHE A 253 -19.28 -10.73 8.32
CA PHE A 253 -17.87 -10.79 7.96
C PHE A 253 -17.72 -11.65 6.70
N GLU A 254 -17.76 -11.00 5.54
CA GLU A 254 -17.59 -11.62 4.24
C GLU A 254 -16.18 -12.23 4.19
N ALA A 255 -16.12 -13.56 4.35
CA ALA A 255 -14.86 -14.30 4.34
C ALA A 255 -14.21 -14.33 2.95
N GLU A 256 -14.95 -13.92 1.91
CA GLU A 256 -14.60 -14.07 0.49
C GLU A 256 -13.50 -13.12 -0.01
N LYS A 257 -13.06 -12.13 0.78
CA LYS A 257 -11.90 -11.27 0.42
C LYS A 257 -10.55 -11.80 0.90
N ARG A 258 -10.50 -13.03 1.43
CA ARG A 258 -9.26 -13.69 1.86
C ARG A 258 -8.61 -14.42 0.69
N ILE A 259 -7.34 -14.15 0.47
CA ILE A 259 -6.64 -14.49 -0.75
C ILE A 259 -6.28 -15.99 -0.72
N ILE A 260 -7.18 -16.82 -1.23
CA ILE A 260 -6.88 -17.94 -2.14
C ILE A 260 -6.50 -19.31 -1.49
N PHE A 261 -6.15 -19.42 -0.20
CA PHE A 261 -5.73 -20.71 0.41
C PHE A 261 -6.77 -21.43 1.27
N TRP A 262 -7.98 -21.69 0.74
CA TRP A 262 -9.01 -22.44 1.47
C TRP A 262 -8.69 -23.93 1.68
N ASN A 263 -7.89 -24.53 0.79
CA ASN A 263 -7.39 -25.89 0.96
C ASN A 263 -5.93 -25.85 1.44
N LEU A 264 -5.65 -26.54 2.56
CA LEU A 264 -4.29 -26.83 3.00
C LEU A 264 -3.54 -27.42 1.81
N LEU A 265 -2.55 -26.69 1.33
CA LEU A 265 -1.67 -27.21 0.30
C LEU A 265 -0.59 -27.97 1.05
N ASP A 266 -0.55 -29.29 0.89
CA ASP A 266 0.52 -30.09 1.45
C ASP A 266 1.81 -29.78 0.70
N VAL A 267 2.64 -28.93 1.29
CA VAL A 267 3.92 -28.51 0.72
C VAL A 267 4.93 -29.62 0.97
N ASN A 268 5.42 -30.22 -0.10
CA ASN A 268 6.49 -31.21 0.01
C ASN A 268 7.81 -30.56 0.44
N ILE A 269 8.66 -31.35 1.10
CA ILE A 269 10.02 -30.93 1.51
C ILE A 269 10.84 -30.43 0.32
N LEU A 270 10.57 -30.93 -0.89
CA LEU A 270 11.26 -30.50 -2.11
C LEU A 270 11.04 -29.01 -2.43
N ALA A 271 9.93 -28.42 -1.97
CA ALA A 271 9.66 -26.99 -2.14
C ALA A 271 10.66 -26.09 -1.38
N PHE A 272 11.37 -26.61 -0.37
CA PHE A 272 12.38 -25.82 0.33
C PHE A 272 13.52 -25.36 -0.60
N VAL A 273 13.91 -26.18 -1.58
CA VAL A 273 15.00 -25.82 -2.51
C VAL A 273 14.67 -24.57 -3.34
N PRO A 274 13.55 -24.50 -4.10
CA PRO A 274 13.19 -23.31 -4.84
C PRO A 274 12.86 -22.10 -3.94
N THR A 275 12.36 -22.32 -2.72
CA THR A 275 12.11 -21.20 -1.79
C THR A 275 13.40 -20.58 -1.26
N ILE A 276 14.46 -21.36 -1.02
CA ILE A 276 15.78 -20.83 -0.66
C ILE A 276 16.36 -20.01 -1.82
N LEU A 277 16.23 -20.50 -3.06
CA LEU A 277 16.65 -19.75 -4.26
C LEU A 277 15.89 -18.42 -4.38
N LEU A 278 14.57 -18.44 -4.16
CA LEU A 278 13.74 -17.23 -4.13
C LEU A 278 14.18 -16.25 -3.03
N GLY A 279 14.52 -16.76 -1.84
CA GLY A 279 15.06 -15.97 -0.73
C GLY A 279 16.37 -15.27 -1.08
N MET A 280 17.32 -16.00 -1.67
CA MET A 280 18.60 -15.42 -2.11
C MET A 280 18.41 -14.36 -3.20
N LEU A 281 17.55 -14.64 -4.19
CA LEU A 281 17.23 -13.69 -5.25
C LEU A 281 16.51 -12.45 -4.71
N GLY A 282 15.55 -12.62 -3.81
CA GLY A 282 14.84 -11.52 -3.15
C GLY A 282 15.76 -10.63 -2.33
N GLY A 283 16.72 -11.23 -1.60
CA GLY A 283 17.75 -10.49 -0.88
C GLY A 283 18.69 -9.70 -1.79
N LEU A 284 19.16 -10.32 -2.90
CA LEU A 284 20.03 -9.66 -3.87
C LEU A 284 19.32 -8.51 -4.60
N LEU A 285 18.11 -8.76 -5.11
CA LEU A 285 17.29 -7.75 -5.78
C LEU A 285 16.86 -6.65 -4.82
N GLY A 286 16.59 -6.98 -3.55
CA GLY A 286 16.27 -6.01 -2.50
C GLY A 286 17.47 -5.10 -2.18
N ALA A 287 18.68 -5.66 -2.06
CA ALA A 287 19.90 -4.87 -1.88
C ALA A 287 20.17 -3.94 -3.08
N LEU A 288 19.93 -4.43 -4.30
CA LEU A 288 20.02 -3.63 -5.52
C LEU A 288 18.98 -2.49 -5.52
N PHE A 289 17.73 -2.79 -5.14
CA PHE A 289 16.65 -1.81 -5.01
C PHE A 289 17.00 -0.69 -4.02
N VAL A 290 17.49 -1.05 -2.83
CA VAL A 290 17.91 -0.07 -1.82
C VAL A 290 19.09 0.77 -2.33
N SER A 291 20.09 0.15 -2.95
CA SER A 291 21.27 0.85 -3.49
C SER A 291 20.89 1.86 -4.58
N LEU A 292 20.00 1.46 -5.50
CA LEU A 292 19.48 2.36 -6.53
C LEU A 292 18.68 3.51 -5.94
N ASN A 293 17.80 3.24 -4.97
CA ASN A 293 17.03 4.27 -4.29
C ASN A 293 17.90 5.30 -3.59
N ILE A 294 18.97 4.87 -2.90
CA ILE A 294 19.94 5.77 -2.26
C ILE A 294 20.64 6.63 -3.33
N LYS A 295 21.07 6.04 -4.45
CA LYS A 295 21.75 6.77 -5.53
C LYS A 295 20.83 7.79 -6.20
N ILE A 296 19.58 7.42 -6.49
CA ILE A 296 18.55 8.30 -7.06
C ILE A 296 18.25 9.45 -6.10
N ASN A 297 18.07 9.16 -4.81
CA ASN A 297 17.82 10.20 -3.81
C ASN A 297 19.02 11.14 -3.63
N LYS A 298 20.25 10.63 -3.64
CA LYS A 298 21.46 11.46 -3.57
C LYS A 298 21.59 12.38 -4.79
N LEU A 299 21.36 11.83 -5.98
CA LEU A 299 21.35 12.58 -7.23
C LEU A 299 20.27 13.67 -7.19
N ARG A 300 19.04 13.32 -6.78
CA ARG A 300 17.93 14.24 -6.58
C ARG A 300 18.29 15.38 -5.61
N MET A 301 18.95 15.08 -4.50
CA MET A 301 19.40 16.08 -3.53
C MET A 301 20.49 17.00 -4.09
N GLN A 302 21.43 16.47 -4.88
CA GLN A 302 22.45 17.29 -5.56
C GLN A 302 21.79 18.27 -6.54
N PHE A 303 20.87 17.79 -7.38
CA PHE A 303 20.10 18.64 -8.29
C PHE A 303 19.28 19.71 -7.55
N PHE A 304 18.64 19.38 -6.43
CA PHE A 304 17.89 20.35 -5.63
C PHE A 304 18.77 21.38 -4.92
N ASN A 305 20.00 21.02 -4.55
CA ASN A 305 20.94 21.92 -3.89
C ASN A 305 21.61 22.89 -4.87
N SER A 306 21.68 22.56 -6.15
CA SER A 306 22.18 23.46 -7.21
C SER A 306 21.24 24.63 -7.52
N ILE A 307 19.98 24.62 -7.05
CA ILE A 307 19.00 25.69 -7.32
C ILE A 307 19.04 26.74 -6.19
N PRO A 308 19.50 27.99 -6.46
CA PRO A 308 19.80 28.97 -5.43
C PRO A 308 18.57 29.66 -4.79
N LYS A 309 17.40 29.65 -5.44
CA LYS A 309 16.18 30.35 -4.94
C LYS A 309 15.24 29.42 -4.17
N LEU A 310 14.91 29.77 -2.92
CA LEU A 310 14.06 28.98 -2.00
C LEU A 310 12.61 28.77 -2.51
N SER A 311 12.00 29.80 -3.11
CA SER A 311 10.68 29.71 -3.76
C SER A 311 10.69 28.76 -4.96
N LEU A 312 11.76 28.83 -5.77
CA LEU A 312 11.99 27.93 -6.90
C LEU A 312 12.32 26.50 -6.47
N ARG A 313 12.81 26.28 -5.25
CA ARG A 313 13.10 24.96 -4.68
C ARG A 313 11.84 24.23 -4.23
N LYS A 314 10.82 24.97 -3.76
CA LYS A 314 9.48 24.44 -3.47
C LYS A 314 8.74 24.08 -4.77
N THR A 315 8.83 24.93 -5.78
CA THR A 315 8.23 24.64 -7.10
C THR A 315 9.06 23.65 -7.91
N SER A 316 10.37 23.53 -7.73
CA SER A 316 11.18 22.52 -8.43
C SER A 316 10.95 21.10 -7.90
N LYS A 317 10.56 20.92 -6.62
CA LYS A 317 10.02 19.63 -6.13
C LYS A 317 8.76 19.21 -6.90
N LEU A 318 7.91 20.17 -7.25
CA LEU A 318 6.71 19.99 -8.08
C LEU A 318 7.05 19.79 -9.58
N ILE A 319 8.11 20.44 -10.08
CA ILE A 319 8.54 20.37 -11.50
C ILE A 319 9.36 19.10 -11.78
N LEU A 320 10.15 18.58 -10.84
CA LEU A 320 10.81 17.28 -10.98
C LEU A 320 9.77 16.16 -11.09
N LEU A 321 8.64 16.29 -10.39
CA LEU A 321 7.46 15.44 -10.57
C LEU A 321 6.92 15.55 -12.01
N LYS A 322 6.80 16.76 -12.57
CA LYS A 322 6.36 16.99 -13.96
C LYS A 322 7.33 16.46 -15.03
N PHE A 323 8.65 16.54 -14.82
CA PHE A 323 9.66 16.10 -15.80
C PHE A 323 9.92 14.59 -15.74
N CYS A 324 9.78 13.98 -14.56
CA CYS A 324 9.92 12.54 -14.36
C CYS A 324 8.72 11.72 -14.80
N ILE A 325 7.51 12.29 -14.71
CA ILE A 325 6.27 11.58 -15.08
C ILE A 325 6.07 11.56 -16.61
N SER A 326 6.69 12.47 -17.37
CA SER A 326 6.48 12.60 -18.83
C SER A 326 6.88 11.34 -19.64
N PRO A 327 8.01 10.65 -19.36
CA PRO A 327 8.30 9.34 -19.95
C PRO A 327 7.58 8.18 -19.24
N HIS A 328 7.32 8.33 -17.94
CA HIS A 328 6.68 7.35 -17.04
C HIS A 328 5.27 7.02 -17.50
N LEU A 329 4.53 8.04 -17.93
CA LEU A 329 3.14 7.96 -18.32
C LEU A 329 2.97 7.38 -19.73
N PHE A 330 3.89 7.69 -20.66
CA PHE A 330 3.92 7.08 -22.00
C PHE A 330 4.22 5.57 -21.96
N LEU A 331 5.05 5.13 -20.99
CA LEU A 331 5.42 3.73 -20.80
C LEU A 331 4.37 2.94 -20.00
N CYS A 332 3.75 3.56 -18.99
CA CYS A 332 2.61 2.99 -18.26
C CYS A 332 1.45 2.67 -19.19
N VAL A 333 1.30 3.43 -20.28
CA VAL A 333 0.28 3.26 -21.33
C VAL A 333 0.60 2.12 -22.31
N ALA A 334 1.86 1.94 -22.70
CA ALA A 334 2.27 0.79 -23.50
C ALA A 334 2.16 -0.54 -22.71
N ALA A 335 2.39 -0.48 -21.40
CA ALA A 335 2.17 -1.60 -20.47
C ALA A 335 0.71 -1.70 -19.97
N ALA A 336 -0.09 -0.64 -20.12
CA ALA A 336 -1.48 -0.53 -19.63
C ALA A 336 -2.43 -1.54 -20.25
N ALA A 337 -2.12 -2.11 -21.42
CA ALA A 337 -2.97 -3.13 -22.02
C ALA A 337 -3.03 -4.43 -21.18
N LEU A 338 -2.14 -4.64 -20.21
CA LEU A 338 -2.13 -5.84 -19.35
C LEU A 338 -2.03 -5.57 -17.84
N LEU A 339 -1.74 -4.33 -17.40
CA LEU A 339 -1.32 -4.00 -16.01
C LEU A 339 -2.19 -2.95 -15.32
N VAL A 340 -3.28 -2.49 -15.95
CA VAL A 340 -4.05 -1.30 -15.52
C VAL A 340 -5.06 -1.56 -14.39
N GLU A 341 -5.27 -2.80 -13.98
CA GLU A 341 -6.01 -3.05 -12.75
C GLU A 341 -5.16 -2.68 -11.52
N ASN A 342 -5.83 -2.14 -10.50
CA ASN A 342 -5.27 -1.63 -9.25
C ASN A 342 -4.09 -2.47 -8.77
N GLY A 343 -2.98 -1.87 -8.33
CA GLY A 343 -1.79 -2.63 -7.88
C GLY A 343 -2.15 -3.79 -6.93
N LYS A 344 -3.14 -3.60 -6.06
CA LYS A 344 -3.72 -4.64 -5.18
C LYS A 344 -4.48 -5.76 -5.92
N GLN A 345 -5.30 -5.42 -6.92
CA GLN A 345 -5.95 -6.41 -7.77
C GLN A 345 -4.91 -7.18 -8.59
N GLY A 346 -3.91 -6.50 -9.16
CA GLY A 346 -2.79 -7.12 -9.85
C GLY A 346 -2.06 -8.17 -9.00
N ILE A 347 -1.76 -7.86 -7.73
CA ILE A 347 -1.20 -8.85 -6.78
C ILE A 347 -2.15 -10.03 -6.61
N THR A 348 -3.44 -9.76 -6.47
CA THR A 348 -4.46 -10.81 -6.29
C THR A 348 -4.50 -11.76 -7.49
N TYR A 349 -4.44 -11.24 -8.72
CA TYR A 349 -4.33 -12.05 -9.94
C TYR A 349 -3.03 -12.85 -9.99
N LEU A 350 -1.89 -12.25 -9.60
CA LEU A 350 -0.62 -12.96 -9.51
C LEU A 350 -0.62 -14.07 -8.45
N PHE A 351 -1.47 -13.99 -7.43
CA PHE A 351 -1.63 -15.03 -6.42
C PHE A 351 -2.71 -16.06 -6.76
N LYS A 352 -3.51 -15.86 -7.82
CA LYS A 352 -4.52 -16.85 -8.25
C LYS A 352 -3.84 -18.17 -8.64
N ARG A 353 -4.34 -19.26 -8.04
CA ARG A 353 -3.92 -20.64 -8.31
C ARG A 353 -4.46 -21.14 -9.65
N GLY A 354 -3.82 -22.16 -10.21
CA GLY A 354 -4.30 -22.87 -11.40
C GLY A 354 -4.22 -22.08 -12.72
N THR A 355 -3.64 -20.88 -12.71
CA THR A 355 -3.55 -19.97 -13.87
C THR A 355 -2.19 -20.07 -14.56
N HIS A 356 -1.76 -21.29 -14.86
CA HIS A 356 -0.43 -21.58 -15.43
C HIS A 356 -0.30 -21.17 -16.91
N GLU A 357 -1.40 -21.07 -17.65
CA GLU A 357 -1.39 -20.63 -19.05
C GLU A 357 -1.81 -19.16 -19.27
N GLU A 358 -2.32 -18.47 -18.25
CA GLU A 358 -2.83 -17.10 -18.40
C GLU A 358 -1.73 -16.05 -18.58
N PHE A 359 -0.50 -16.31 -18.13
CA PHE A 359 0.60 -15.35 -18.14
C PHE A 359 1.82 -15.85 -18.92
N GLY A 360 2.17 -15.14 -19.99
CA GLY A 360 3.39 -15.41 -20.76
C GLY A 360 4.67 -14.94 -20.05
N PHE A 361 5.78 -15.65 -20.30
CA PHE A 361 7.10 -15.24 -19.77
C PHE A 361 7.50 -13.83 -20.22
N THR A 362 7.23 -13.47 -21.47
CA THR A 362 7.58 -12.16 -22.03
C THR A 362 6.84 -11.01 -21.33
N SER A 363 5.56 -11.19 -21.00
CA SER A 363 4.79 -10.15 -20.30
C SER A 363 5.24 -10.02 -18.84
N LEU A 364 5.53 -11.12 -18.16
CA LEU A 364 6.03 -11.08 -16.78
C LEU A 364 7.42 -10.44 -16.68
N CYS A 365 8.34 -10.78 -17.59
CA CYS A 365 9.70 -10.19 -17.60
C CYS A 365 9.68 -8.68 -17.92
N THR A 366 8.85 -8.27 -18.88
CA THR A 366 8.70 -6.84 -19.19
C THR A 366 8.05 -6.09 -18.03
N ALA A 367 6.98 -6.64 -17.45
CA ALA A 367 6.35 -6.10 -16.26
C ALA A 367 7.35 -5.94 -15.10
N LEU A 368 8.18 -6.96 -14.82
CA LEU A 368 9.16 -6.92 -13.75
C LEU A 368 10.19 -5.81 -13.95
N ALA A 369 10.76 -5.70 -15.14
CA ALA A 369 11.78 -4.69 -15.44
C ALA A 369 11.20 -3.27 -15.29
N PHE A 370 10.02 -3.02 -15.84
CA PHE A 370 9.37 -1.72 -15.72
C PHE A 370 8.96 -1.43 -14.28
N TYR A 371 8.23 -2.33 -13.61
CA TYR A 371 7.75 -2.10 -12.26
C TYR A 371 8.89 -1.87 -11.25
N PHE A 372 10.01 -2.59 -11.39
CA PHE A 372 11.19 -2.41 -10.55
C PHE A 372 11.82 -1.01 -10.72
N ILE A 373 12.02 -0.55 -11.96
CA ILE A 373 12.63 0.76 -12.23
C ILE A 373 11.68 1.89 -11.84
N LEU A 374 10.39 1.75 -12.16
CA LEU A 374 9.37 2.77 -11.89
C LEU A 374 9.14 2.92 -10.38
N SER A 375 9.13 1.81 -9.63
CA SER A 375 9.04 1.85 -8.16
C SER A 375 10.28 2.51 -7.51
N CYS A 376 11.50 2.23 -8.00
CA CYS A 376 12.70 2.95 -7.56
C CYS A 376 12.61 4.46 -7.81
N TRP A 377 12.00 4.86 -8.93
CA TRP A 377 11.93 6.26 -9.31
C TRP A 377 10.89 7.04 -8.48
N THR A 378 9.74 6.40 -8.26
CA THR A 378 8.61 6.97 -7.48
C THR A 378 8.92 7.05 -5.99
N ALA A 379 9.79 6.18 -5.48
CA ALA A 379 10.33 6.25 -4.13
C ALA A 379 11.06 7.59 -3.88
N GLY A 380 10.73 8.24 -2.76
CA GLY A 380 11.27 9.55 -2.38
C GLY A 380 10.71 10.75 -3.17
N SER A 381 9.66 10.54 -3.95
CA SER A 381 8.89 11.65 -4.53
C SER A 381 8.20 12.48 -3.43
N ALA A 382 7.85 13.73 -3.74
CA ALA A 382 7.22 14.66 -2.80
C ALA A 382 5.70 14.39 -2.65
N VAL A 383 5.33 13.14 -2.38
CA VAL A 383 3.97 12.62 -2.31
C VAL A 383 3.87 11.64 -1.15
N ALA A 384 2.82 11.75 -0.31
CA ALA A 384 2.59 10.82 0.79
C ALA A 384 2.24 9.44 0.25
N SER A 385 3.19 8.51 0.29
CA SER A 385 3.08 7.24 -0.41
C SER A 385 3.81 6.11 0.34
N GLY A 386 3.23 4.92 0.30
CA GLY A 386 3.81 3.68 0.81
C GLY A 386 4.44 2.87 -0.31
N LEU A 387 5.55 2.19 -0.01
CA LEU A 387 6.28 1.34 -0.96
C LEU A 387 5.91 -0.14 -0.84
N VAL A 388 4.98 -0.52 0.05
CA VAL A 388 4.67 -1.92 0.32
C VAL A 388 4.06 -2.62 -0.91
N ILE A 389 3.04 -2.03 -1.53
CA ILE A 389 2.41 -2.63 -2.73
C ILE A 389 3.46 -2.84 -3.85
N PRO A 390 4.31 -1.86 -4.21
CA PRO A 390 5.33 -2.11 -5.23
C PRO A 390 6.34 -3.20 -4.90
N MET A 391 6.72 -3.33 -3.63
CA MET A 391 7.60 -4.41 -3.19
C MET A 391 6.92 -5.78 -3.33
N LEU A 392 5.68 -5.91 -2.87
CA LEU A 392 4.91 -7.14 -3.01
C LEU A 392 4.69 -7.51 -4.48
N TYR A 393 4.36 -6.55 -5.34
CA TYR A 393 4.12 -6.78 -6.76
C TYR A 393 5.40 -7.24 -7.49
N THR A 394 6.52 -6.56 -7.25
CA THR A 394 7.80 -6.92 -7.88
C THR A 394 8.25 -8.32 -7.44
N GLY A 395 8.07 -8.65 -6.17
CA GLY A 395 8.35 -9.99 -5.65
C GLY A 395 7.42 -11.06 -6.23
N ALA A 396 6.13 -10.75 -6.36
CA ALA A 396 5.15 -11.65 -6.96
C ALA A 396 5.49 -11.98 -8.41
N LEU A 397 5.97 -11.02 -9.20
CA LEU A 397 6.34 -11.22 -10.59
C LEU A 397 7.49 -12.23 -10.75
N TYR A 398 8.62 -12.08 -10.07
CA TYR A 398 9.71 -13.07 -10.21
C TYR A 398 9.37 -14.39 -9.54
N GLY A 399 8.63 -14.37 -8.42
CA GLY A 399 8.14 -15.58 -7.78
C GLY A 399 7.30 -16.41 -8.75
N ARG A 400 6.39 -15.75 -9.48
CA ARG A 400 5.58 -16.39 -10.52
C ARG A 400 6.41 -16.89 -11.70
N ILE A 401 7.42 -16.13 -12.16
CA ILE A 401 8.34 -16.58 -13.22
C ILE A 401 9.03 -17.88 -12.81
N ILE A 402 9.54 -17.97 -11.58
CA ILE A 402 10.19 -19.19 -11.06
C ILE A 402 9.19 -20.33 -10.92
N GLY A 403 7.96 -20.05 -10.46
CA GLY A 403 6.88 -21.02 -10.43
C GLY A 403 6.56 -21.60 -11.82
N LEU A 404 6.49 -20.76 -12.87
CA LEU A 404 6.28 -21.21 -14.24
C LEU A 404 7.47 -22.00 -14.80
N ILE A 405 8.70 -21.66 -14.44
CA ILE A 405 9.89 -22.45 -14.79
C ILE A 405 9.82 -23.85 -14.16
N LEU A 406 9.35 -23.95 -12.91
CA LEU A 406 9.17 -25.26 -12.27
C LEU A 406 8.08 -26.08 -12.97
N VAL A 407 6.96 -25.45 -13.33
CA VAL A 407 5.89 -26.10 -14.09
C VAL A 407 6.38 -26.55 -15.47
N SER A 408 7.24 -25.78 -16.15
CA SER A 408 7.78 -26.17 -17.46
C SER A 408 8.80 -27.31 -17.39
N ILE A 409 9.55 -27.44 -16.29
CA ILE A 409 10.51 -28.52 -16.07
C ILE A 409 9.82 -29.82 -15.63
N PHE A 410 8.91 -29.75 -14.66
CA PHE A 410 8.30 -30.93 -14.03
C PHE A 410 6.94 -31.32 -14.62
N GLY A 411 6.41 -30.51 -15.53
CA GLY A 411 5.07 -30.64 -16.09
C GLY A 411 3.98 -30.17 -15.11
N VAL A 412 2.78 -29.95 -15.65
CA VAL A 412 1.59 -29.66 -14.82
C VAL A 412 1.21 -30.93 -14.06
N GLN A 413 1.48 -30.94 -12.75
CA GLN A 413 1.16 -32.08 -11.90
C GLN A 413 -0.21 -31.89 -11.25
N THR A 414 -1.21 -32.64 -11.69
CA THR A 414 -2.57 -32.64 -11.11
C THR A 414 -2.76 -33.64 -9.96
N ASN A 415 -1.72 -34.43 -9.65
CA ASN A 415 -1.74 -35.38 -8.53
C ASN A 415 -1.65 -34.67 -7.18
N GLU A 416 -2.25 -35.22 -6.13
CA GLU A 416 -2.19 -34.68 -4.76
C GLU A 416 -0.74 -34.39 -4.30
N TYR A 417 0.21 -35.26 -4.65
CA TYR A 417 1.64 -35.07 -4.36
C TYR A 417 2.33 -33.96 -5.16
N GLY A 418 1.78 -33.53 -6.30
CA GLY A 418 2.37 -32.51 -7.17
C GLY A 418 1.73 -31.13 -7.05
N ALA A 419 0.64 -31.01 -6.29
CA ALA A 419 -0.14 -29.78 -6.13
C ALA A 419 0.64 -28.61 -5.51
N TRP A 420 1.81 -28.87 -4.91
CA TRP A 420 2.70 -27.83 -4.38
C TRP A 420 3.41 -27.01 -5.48
N ILE A 421 3.46 -27.51 -6.72
CA ILE A 421 4.05 -26.81 -7.87
C ILE A 421 3.02 -25.84 -8.47
N ASP A 422 2.54 -24.90 -7.66
CA ASP A 422 1.61 -23.86 -8.10
C ASP A 422 2.33 -22.50 -8.25
N PRO A 423 2.22 -21.83 -9.42
CA PRO A 423 2.89 -20.56 -9.66
C PRO A 423 2.38 -19.41 -8.77
N GLY A 424 1.12 -19.48 -8.31
CA GLY A 424 0.55 -18.51 -7.37
C GLY A 424 1.15 -18.62 -5.97
N LEU A 425 1.43 -19.85 -5.49
CA LEU A 425 2.17 -20.06 -4.24
C LEU A 425 3.58 -19.45 -4.33
N PHE A 426 4.31 -19.74 -5.41
CA PHE A 426 5.66 -19.18 -5.59
C PHE A 426 5.64 -17.66 -5.77
N ALA A 427 4.58 -17.09 -6.34
CA ALA A 427 4.38 -15.65 -6.37
C ALA A 427 4.26 -15.06 -4.95
N ALA A 428 3.47 -15.67 -4.06
CA ALA A 428 3.34 -15.22 -2.67
C ALA A 428 4.68 -15.29 -1.90
N ILE A 429 5.45 -16.37 -2.09
CA ILE A 429 6.79 -16.53 -1.48
C ILE A 429 7.79 -15.52 -2.09
N GLY A 430 7.71 -15.26 -3.39
CA GLY A 430 8.46 -14.21 -4.08
C GLY A 430 8.15 -12.82 -3.50
N ALA A 431 6.88 -12.51 -3.30
CA ALA A 431 6.45 -11.25 -2.67
C ALA A 431 7.05 -11.07 -1.27
N ALA A 432 6.99 -12.13 -0.43
CA ALA A 432 7.57 -12.11 0.91
C ALA A 432 9.09 -11.95 0.88
N SER A 433 9.80 -12.69 0.01
CA SER A 433 11.26 -12.64 -0.07
C SER A 433 11.80 -11.28 -0.52
N PHE A 434 11.18 -10.64 -1.51
CA PHE A 434 11.59 -9.29 -1.94
C PHE A 434 11.29 -8.24 -0.88
N PHE A 435 10.10 -8.30 -0.29
CA PHE A 435 9.72 -7.33 0.74
C PHE A 435 10.62 -7.47 1.97
N SER A 436 10.95 -8.70 2.40
CA SER A 436 11.95 -8.94 3.45
C SER A 436 13.34 -8.44 3.05
N GLY A 437 13.77 -8.66 1.80
CA GLY A 437 15.07 -8.20 1.31
C GLY A 437 15.24 -6.68 1.34
N VAL A 438 14.17 -5.92 1.09
CA VAL A 438 14.19 -4.45 1.12
C VAL A 438 14.01 -3.91 2.54
N SER A 439 13.00 -4.38 3.27
CA SER A 439 12.60 -3.86 4.58
C SER A 439 13.38 -4.46 5.75
N ARG A 440 14.03 -5.62 5.55
CA ARG A 440 14.70 -6.42 6.59
C ARG A 440 13.78 -6.88 7.73
N LEU A 441 12.46 -6.89 7.49
CA LEU A 441 11.47 -7.46 8.40
C LEU A 441 11.41 -8.98 8.24
N THR A 442 11.23 -9.67 9.37
CA THR A 442 11.29 -11.13 9.48
C THR A 442 9.96 -11.69 10.02
N ILE A 443 9.76 -11.61 11.34
CA ILE A 443 8.63 -12.27 12.03
C ILE A 443 7.33 -11.52 11.75
N SER A 444 7.34 -10.18 11.84
CA SER A 444 6.15 -9.36 11.57
C SER A 444 5.64 -9.56 10.15
N LEU A 445 6.56 -9.55 9.18
CA LEU A 445 6.24 -9.76 7.78
C LEU A 445 5.64 -11.15 7.54
N THR A 446 6.20 -12.19 8.16
CA THR A 446 5.67 -13.56 8.03
C THR A 446 4.22 -13.63 8.50
N VAL A 447 3.91 -13.04 9.66
CA VAL A 447 2.54 -13.02 10.19
C VAL A 447 1.61 -12.19 9.32
N ILE A 448 2.06 -11.06 8.78
CA ILE A 448 1.28 -10.25 7.84
C ILE A 448 0.95 -11.06 6.59
N MET A 449 1.96 -11.70 5.98
CA MET A 449 1.76 -12.51 4.76
C MET A 449 0.81 -13.68 5.01
N VAL A 450 0.98 -14.42 6.12
CA VAL A 450 0.07 -15.51 6.49
C VAL A 450 -1.36 -14.99 6.69
N SER A 451 -1.53 -13.84 7.36
CA SER A 451 -2.85 -13.26 7.60
C SER A 451 -3.51 -12.73 6.33
N MET A 452 -2.72 -12.29 5.33
CA MET A 452 -3.24 -11.83 4.05
C MET A 452 -3.65 -12.99 3.12
N LEU A 453 -2.97 -14.14 3.24
CA LEU A 453 -3.20 -15.34 2.42
C LEU A 453 -4.26 -16.29 3.04
N SER A 454 -4.46 -16.23 4.35
CA SER A 454 -5.53 -16.94 5.07
C SER A 454 -6.85 -16.19 5.00
#